data_AF-A0A5P9NPY4-F1
#
_entry.id   AF-A0A5P9NPY4-F1
#
_cell.length_a   1.000
_cell.length_b   1.000
_cell.length_c   1.000
_cell.angle_alpha   90.00
_cell.angle_beta   90.00
_cell.angle_gamma   90.00
#
_symmetry.space_group_name_H-M   'P 1'
#
loop_
_entity.id
_entity.type
_entity.pdbx_description
1 polymer ?
#
loop_
_entity_poly.entity_id
_entity_poly.type
_entity_poly.pdbx_seq_one_letter_code
_entity_poly.pdbx_strand_id
1 'polypeptide(L)'
;MQLNPELVKRSLDAHSAIGLVAGVLMYFICLTGTLAALAEGFERWEQPAIPEFQRMEPAAIEKAMNTFRSEVDEQPESLWVVLPTEQIPRTHVAGSDKEFWTDAGGNLLAPPTENWTHMLRELHLSLHLPRNIGLVVVSAAGAMLVALIISGLFAHPRLFKDAFKLRLGGSRRLEQADIHNRLSVWGLPFHLMIAVTGAFYGLVGIMVYSAAAAWYDGDADAMFDAVYGADPVIEAPLVPLQPIRAMAQLEQHHPDADPIYIVAHKVGTEAQFMEIAATQPGRLAYSEIYRFDVQGNYLGDQGLTSGPGGRQFLYSLYRIHFGYFGGWPTRIAWLALGLMLTIVSVTGVNIWLAKRGIDDWIPRAWTTFVWGAPLALAASAAGAVLLAIPALPLFLAVLVVAVLTACRGTGVSTLASELQWCTAAVLIVLAVAHLALHAPGENGAYLWAMNGGVFAAGLVMAALAYLGGRQSVRRTTTHL
;
A
#
# COMPACT_ATOMS: atom_id res chain seq x y z
N MET A 1 26.38 25.02 11.47
CA MET A 1 25.61 26.24 11.20
C MET A 1 24.59 26.40 12.31
N GLN A 2 24.57 27.50 13.08
CA GLN A 2 23.50 27.75 14.04
C GLN A 2 22.32 28.36 13.27
N LEU A 3 21.17 27.69 13.28
CA LEU A 3 19.95 28.23 12.66
C LEU A 3 19.45 29.45 13.43
N ASN A 4 18.82 30.39 12.72
CA ASN A 4 18.20 31.58 13.33
C ASN A 4 17.14 31.13 14.38
N PRO A 5 17.21 31.60 15.64
CA PRO A 5 16.25 31.24 16.68
C PRO A 5 14.78 31.54 16.33
N GLU A 6 14.52 32.61 15.55
CA GLU A 6 13.17 32.96 15.11
C GLU A 6 12.63 31.93 14.11
N LEU A 7 13.49 31.45 13.18
CA LEU A 7 13.13 30.39 12.24
C LEU A 7 12.82 29.09 12.99
N VAL A 8 13.62 28.74 14.00
CA VAL A 8 13.39 27.54 14.84
C VAL A 8 12.03 27.63 15.54
N LYS A 9 11.72 28.77 16.15
CA LYS A 9 10.44 28.99 16.83
C LYS A 9 9.26 28.88 15.87
N ARG A 10 9.30 29.60 14.74
CA ARG A 10 8.24 29.57 13.72
C ARG A 10 8.03 28.16 13.15
N SER A 11 9.12 27.42 12.92
CA SER A 11 9.06 26.05 12.42
C SER A 11 8.41 25.11 13.44
N LEU A 12 8.72 25.27 14.73
CA LEU A 12 8.09 24.49 15.80
C LEU A 12 6.60 24.81 15.97
N ASP A 13 6.22 26.08 15.83
CA ASP A 13 4.81 26.51 15.87
C ASP A 13 4.03 25.92 14.68
N ALA A 14 4.59 26.01 13.46
CA ALA A 14 4.00 25.43 12.25
C ALA A 14 3.89 23.90 12.35
N HIS A 15 4.96 23.22 12.78
CA HIS A 15 4.96 21.76 12.95
C HIS A 15 3.88 21.32 13.95
N SER A 16 3.77 22.02 15.08
CA SER A 16 2.76 21.71 16.10
C SER A 16 1.33 21.93 15.60
N ALA A 17 1.09 23.01 14.84
CA ALA A 17 -0.23 23.33 14.29
C ALA A 17 -0.67 22.30 13.24
N ILE A 18 0.18 22.02 12.26
CA ILE A 18 -0.11 21.01 11.22
C ILE A 18 -0.26 19.63 11.85
N GLY A 19 0.60 19.28 12.81
CA GLY A 19 0.59 17.98 13.46
C GLY A 19 -0.70 17.71 14.25
N LEU A 20 -1.28 18.76 14.85
CA LEU A 20 -2.56 18.64 15.55
C LEU A 20 -3.73 18.44 14.58
N VAL A 21 -3.74 19.14 13.45
CA VAL A 21 -4.79 19.00 12.42
C VAL A 21 -4.72 17.65 11.74
N ALA A 22 -3.51 17.21 11.37
CA ALA A 22 -3.31 16.00 10.58
C ALA A 22 -3.17 14.73 11.43
N GLY A 23 -2.86 14.82 12.74
CA GLY A 23 -2.33 13.69 13.51
C GLY A 23 -3.20 12.44 13.54
N VAL A 24 -4.53 12.59 13.68
CA VAL A 24 -5.47 11.45 13.67
C VAL A 24 -5.51 10.78 12.31
N LEU A 25 -5.64 11.58 11.25
CA LEU A 25 -5.67 11.11 9.87
C LEU A 25 -4.33 10.47 9.48
N MET A 26 -3.21 11.09 9.87
CA MET A 26 -1.87 10.61 9.59
C MET A 26 -1.61 9.25 10.22
N TYR A 27 -1.99 9.06 11.49
CA TYR A 27 -1.91 7.76 12.14
C TYR A 27 -2.65 6.68 11.33
N PHE A 28 -3.89 6.99 10.93
CA PHE A 28 -4.74 6.03 10.25
C PHE A 28 -4.19 5.65 8.86
N ILE A 29 -3.80 6.64 8.05
CA ILE A 29 -3.19 6.43 6.73
C ILE A 29 -1.85 5.68 6.85
N CYS A 30 -1.02 6.01 7.83
CA CYS A 30 0.26 5.33 8.03
C CYS A 30 0.06 3.88 8.45
N LEU A 31 -0.90 3.59 9.33
CA LEU A 31 -1.21 2.23 9.76
C LEU A 31 -1.69 1.38 8.57
N THR A 32 -2.66 1.88 7.80
CA THR A 32 -3.20 1.14 6.64
C THR A 32 -2.15 1.00 5.55
N GLY A 33 -1.35 2.04 5.29
CA GLY A 33 -0.24 1.99 4.31
C GLY A 33 0.87 1.03 4.70
N THR A 34 1.22 0.96 5.99
CA THR A 34 2.21 0.01 6.52
C THR A 34 1.81 -1.43 6.24
N LEU A 35 0.52 -1.75 6.39
CA LEU A 35 -0.01 -3.08 6.07
C LEU A 35 -0.22 -3.28 4.56
N ALA A 36 -0.60 -2.24 3.82
CA ALA A 36 -0.79 -2.30 2.37
C ALA A 36 0.52 -2.62 1.62
N ALA A 37 1.70 -2.36 2.22
CA ALA A 37 2.99 -2.83 1.69
C ALA A 37 3.07 -4.38 1.60
N LEU A 38 2.17 -5.10 2.26
CA LEU A 38 2.02 -6.56 2.19
C LEU A 38 0.76 -7.00 1.44
N ALA A 39 0.06 -6.09 0.72
CA ALA A 39 -1.23 -6.36 0.10
C ALA A 39 -1.22 -7.56 -0.86
N GLU A 40 -0.28 -7.64 -1.80
CA GLU A 40 -0.13 -8.81 -2.70
C GLU A 40 0.00 -10.12 -1.91
N GLY A 41 0.64 -10.00 -0.74
CA GLY A 41 0.79 -11.10 0.16
C GLY A 41 -0.50 -11.52 0.85
N PHE A 42 -1.34 -10.56 1.22
CA PHE A 42 -2.65 -10.83 1.80
C PHE A 42 -3.62 -11.36 0.74
N GLU A 43 -3.54 -10.93 -0.52
CA GLU A 43 -4.33 -11.48 -1.63
C GLU A 43 -4.06 -12.97 -1.83
N ARG A 44 -2.78 -13.38 -1.79
CA ARG A 44 -2.40 -14.80 -1.83
C ARG A 44 -2.91 -15.58 -0.64
N TRP A 45 -2.88 -14.96 0.55
CA TRP A 45 -3.33 -15.54 1.81
C TRP A 45 -4.85 -15.71 1.87
N GLU A 46 -5.63 -14.77 1.33
CA GLU A 46 -7.11 -14.83 1.29
C GLU A 46 -7.65 -15.91 0.36
N GLN A 47 -6.94 -16.20 -0.73
CA GLN A 47 -7.36 -17.19 -1.73
C GLN A 47 -6.28 -18.28 -1.89
N PRO A 48 -6.05 -19.13 -0.88
CA PRO A 48 -4.95 -20.10 -0.89
C PRO A 48 -5.17 -21.28 -1.85
N ALA A 49 -6.39 -21.44 -2.36
CA ALA A 49 -6.75 -22.53 -3.29
C ALA A 49 -6.41 -22.22 -4.76
N ILE A 50 -6.11 -20.95 -5.10
CA ILE A 50 -5.75 -20.58 -6.47
C ILE A 50 -4.35 -21.13 -6.77
N PRO A 51 -4.16 -21.85 -7.90
CA PRO A 51 -2.88 -22.45 -8.23
C PRO A 51 -1.79 -21.40 -8.40
N GLU A 52 -0.60 -21.70 -7.91
CA GLU A 52 0.59 -20.86 -8.05
C GLU A 52 1.58 -21.49 -9.02
N PHE A 53 2.08 -20.70 -9.97
CA PHE A 53 3.07 -21.10 -10.97
C PHE A 53 3.92 -19.89 -11.38
N GLN A 54 5.13 -20.14 -11.88
CA GLN A 54 6.10 -19.07 -12.16
C GLN A 54 6.11 -18.63 -13.63
N ARG A 55 5.56 -19.45 -14.53
CA ARG A 55 5.55 -19.19 -15.98
C ARG A 55 4.26 -19.70 -16.59
N MET A 56 3.79 -18.97 -17.59
CA MET A 56 2.67 -19.36 -18.43
C MET A 56 3.15 -19.45 -19.87
N GLU A 57 2.89 -20.58 -20.52
CA GLU A 57 3.28 -20.77 -21.92
C GLU A 57 2.47 -19.85 -22.84
N PRO A 58 3.05 -19.32 -23.94
CA PRO A 58 2.34 -18.42 -24.85
C PRO A 58 1.03 -19.00 -25.41
N ALA A 59 0.97 -20.32 -25.62
CA ALA A 59 -0.25 -21.01 -26.05
C ALA A 59 -1.36 -20.98 -24.98
N ALA A 60 -0.98 -21.00 -23.69
CA ALA A 60 -1.93 -20.87 -22.59
C ALA A 60 -2.45 -19.43 -22.46
N ILE A 61 -1.61 -18.43 -22.73
CA ILE A 61 -2.03 -17.01 -22.80
C ILE A 61 -3.10 -16.84 -23.90
N GLU A 62 -2.82 -17.31 -25.11
CA GLU A 62 -3.77 -17.24 -26.23
C GLU A 62 -5.11 -17.93 -25.88
N LYS A 63 -5.02 -19.13 -25.31
CA LYS A 63 -6.20 -19.88 -24.87
C LYS A 63 -6.99 -19.11 -23.81
N ALA A 64 -6.34 -18.49 -22.84
CA ALA A 64 -7.00 -17.72 -21.79
C ALA A 64 -7.73 -16.49 -22.37
N MET A 65 -7.08 -15.76 -23.29
CA MET A 65 -7.71 -14.64 -24.02
C MET A 65 -8.95 -15.09 -24.81
N ASN A 66 -8.84 -16.18 -25.56
CA ASN A 66 -9.93 -16.71 -26.38
C ASN A 66 -11.09 -17.24 -25.53
N THR A 67 -10.79 -17.95 -24.44
CA THR A 67 -11.80 -18.48 -23.52
C THR A 67 -12.56 -17.33 -22.86
N PHE A 68 -11.84 -16.32 -22.33
CA PHE A 68 -12.47 -15.13 -21.74
C PHE A 68 -13.41 -14.45 -22.72
N ARG A 69 -12.96 -14.18 -23.95
CA ARG A 69 -13.80 -13.56 -24.99
C ARG A 69 -15.04 -14.38 -25.36
N SER A 70 -15.02 -15.69 -25.15
CA SER A 70 -16.17 -16.56 -25.41
C SER A 70 -17.15 -16.65 -24.23
N GLU A 71 -16.70 -16.36 -23.02
CA GLU A 71 -17.52 -16.40 -21.79
C GLU A 71 -18.16 -15.06 -21.44
N VAL A 72 -17.63 -13.94 -21.95
CA VAL A 72 -18.20 -12.61 -21.73
C VAL A 72 -19.15 -12.20 -22.86
N ASP A 73 -20.30 -11.61 -22.48
CA ASP A 73 -21.35 -11.23 -23.42
C ASP A 73 -20.97 -10.02 -24.30
N GLU A 74 -20.16 -9.11 -23.75
CA GLU A 74 -19.68 -7.90 -24.43
C GLU A 74 -18.18 -8.03 -24.73
N GLN A 75 -17.79 -7.71 -25.98
CA GLN A 75 -16.37 -7.68 -26.34
C GLN A 75 -15.68 -6.56 -25.55
N PRO A 76 -14.64 -6.87 -24.77
CA PRO A 76 -13.96 -5.85 -23.97
C PRO A 76 -13.16 -4.91 -24.87
N GLU A 77 -13.17 -3.61 -24.58
CA GLU A 77 -12.31 -2.65 -25.29
C GLU A 77 -10.84 -3.00 -25.12
N SER A 78 -10.44 -3.35 -23.90
CA SER A 78 -9.10 -3.85 -23.56
C SER A 78 -9.20 -5.20 -22.85
N LEU A 79 -8.39 -6.16 -23.30
CA LEU A 79 -8.28 -7.50 -22.73
C LEU A 79 -6.89 -7.72 -22.16
N TRP A 80 -6.80 -7.90 -20.86
CA TRP A 80 -5.57 -8.04 -20.10
C TRP A 80 -5.35 -9.49 -19.70
N VAL A 81 -4.12 -9.97 -19.83
CA VAL A 81 -3.63 -11.19 -19.17
C VAL A 81 -2.44 -10.79 -18.31
N VAL A 82 -2.65 -10.76 -16.99
CA VAL A 82 -1.58 -10.47 -16.03
C VAL A 82 -0.83 -11.76 -15.76
N LEU A 83 0.46 -11.76 -16.08
CA LEU A 83 1.34 -12.92 -16.07
C LEU A 83 1.87 -13.18 -14.64
N PRO A 84 2.26 -14.43 -14.34
CA PRO A 84 2.76 -14.75 -13.02
C PRO A 84 4.12 -14.07 -12.81
N THR A 85 4.30 -13.53 -11.61
CA THR A 85 5.56 -12.92 -11.17
C THR A 85 6.07 -13.63 -9.92
N GLU A 86 7.32 -13.39 -9.51
CA GLU A 86 7.82 -13.91 -8.22
C GLU A 86 6.96 -13.44 -7.03
N GLN A 87 6.39 -12.24 -7.14
CA GLN A 87 5.59 -11.60 -6.10
C GLN A 87 4.19 -12.21 -6.01
N ILE A 88 3.50 -12.26 -7.14
CA ILE A 88 2.20 -12.88 -7.33
C ILE A 88 2.35 -13.97 -8.40
N PRO A 89 2.63 -15.22 -8.00
CA PRO A 89 2.85 -16.32 -8.92
C PRO A 89 1.52 -16.89 -9.43
N ARG A 90 0.63 -16.02 -9.92
CA ARG A 90 -0.72 -16.34 -10.39
C ARG A 90 -1.02 -15.50 -11.60
N THR A 91 -1.91 -16.01 -12.45
CA THR A 91 -2.37 -15.30 -13.64
C THR A 91 -3.86 -15.06 -13.53
N HIS A 92 -4.29 -13.87 -13.95
CA HIS A 92 -5.70 -13.57 -14.19
C HIS A 92 -5.88 -12.92 -15.56
N VAL A 93 -7.09 -13.07 -16.09
CA VAL A 93 -7.55 -12.39 -17.30
C VAL A 93 -8.64 -11.42 -16.91
N ALA A 94 -8.54 -10.18 -17.40
CA ALA A 94 -9.50 -9.13 -17.11
C ALA A 94 -9.93 -8.40 -18.39
N GLY A 95 -11.18 -7.98 -18.45
CA GLY A 95 -11.71 -7.20 -19.56
C GLY A 95 -13.10 -6.67 -19.22
N SER A 96 -13.38 -5.43 -19.65
CA SER A 96 -14.57 -4.68 -19.22
C SER A 96 -14.66 -4.59 -17.69
N ASP A 97 -15.61 -5.31 -17.08
CA ASP A 97 -15.89 -5.36 -15.64
C ASP A 97 -15.72 -6.78 -15.06
N LYS A 98 -15.19 -7.72 -15.84
CA LYS A 98 -15.00 -9.12 -15.45
C LYS A 98 -13.53 -9.47 -15.32
N GLU A 99 -13.21 -10.28 -14.32
CA GLU A 99 -11.88 -10.79 -14.05
C GLU A 99 -11.95 -12.24 -13.57
N PHE A 100 -11.04 -13.09 -14.06
CA PHE A 100 -10.96 -14.51 -13.69
C PHE A 100 -9.51 -14.92 -13.47
N TRP A 101 -9.23 -15.66 -12.39
CA TRP A 101 -7.97 -16.39 -12.26
C TRP A 101 -7.84 -17.44 -13.36
N THR A 102 -6.61 -17.89 -13.63
CA THR A 102 -6.35 -18.99 -14.55
C THR A 102 -5.48 -20.07 -13.93
N ASP A 103 -5.57 -21.29 -14.49
CA ASP A 103 -4.52 -22.28 -14.31
C ASP A 103 -3.36 -22.07 -15.31
N ALA A 104 -2.25 -22.78 -15.11
CA ALA A 104 -1.08 -22.70 -15.99
C ALA A 104 -1.37 -23.10 -17.45
N GLY A 105 -2.48 -23.80 -17.69
CA GLY A 105 -2.95 -24.21 -19.02
C GLY A 105 -3.94 -23.25 -19.67
N GLY A 106 -4.18 -22.08 -19.06
CA GLY A 106 -5.05 -21.03 -19.59
C GLY A 106 -6.55 -21.30 -19.46
N ASN A 107 -6.96 -22.24 -18.61
CA ASN A 107 -8.38 -22.40 -18.27
C ASN A 107 -8.79 -21.33 -17.26
N LEU A 108 -9.98 -20.75 -17.44
CA LEU A 108 -10.55 -19.81 -16.47
C LEU A 108 -11.00 -20.55 -15.21
N LEU A 109 -10.76 -19.92 -14.07
CA LEU A 109 -11.11 -20.39 -12.74
C LEU A 109 -12.13 -19.43 -12.10
N ALA A 110 -12.18 -19.40 -10.78
CA ALA A 110 -13.03 -18.46 -10.05
C ALA A 110 -12.56 -17.01 -10.26
N PRO A 111 -13.49 -16.04 -10.19
CA PRO A 111 -13.14 -14.63 -10.15
C PRO A 111 -12.35 -14.30 -8.86
N PRO A 112 -11.45 -13.31 -8.89
CA PRO A 112 -10.80 -12.82 -7.68
C PRO A 112 -11.82 -12.32 -6.66
N THR A 113 -11.61 -12.66 -5.39
CA THR A 113 -12.47 -12.16 -4.32
C THR A 113 -12.08 -10.74 -3.92
N GLU A 114 -13.02 -9.80 -4.04
CA GLU A 114 -12.89 -8.49 -3.41
C GLU A 114 -13.26 -8.58 -1.92
N ASN A 115 -12.27 -8.75 -1.05
CA ASN A 115 -12.53 -8.96 0.37
C ASN A 115 -11.71 -8.00 1.27
N TRP A 116 -10.96 -8.51 2.24
CA TRP A 116 -10.30 -7.70 3.26
C TRP A 116 -9.11 -6.90 2.70
N THR A 117 -8.34 -7.46 1.78
CA THR A 117 -7.20 -6.78 1.18
C THR A 117 -7.63 -5.62 0.29
N HIS A 118 -8.72 -5.80 -0.46
CA HIS A 118 -9.33 -4.71 -1.21
C HIS A 118 -9.79 -3.59 -0.27
N MET A 119 -10.49 -3.94 0.83
CA MET A 119 -10.87 -2.97 1.85
C MET A 119 -9.65 -2.22 2.42
N LEU A 120 -8.57 -2.93 2.76
CA LEU A 120 -7.34 -2.34 3.30
C LEU A 120 -6.70 -1.35 2.31
N ARG A 121 -6.60 -1.73 1.03
CA ARG A 121 -6.07 -0.86 -0.04
C ARG A 121 -6.91 0.39 -0.17
N GLU A 122 -8.23 0.27 -0.25
CA GLU A 122 -9.14 1.41 -0.36
C GLU A 122 -9.15 2.30 0.90
N LEU A 123 -8.98 1.73 2.11
CA LEU A 123 -8.79 2.54 3.32
C LEU A 123 -7.53 3.41 3.24
N HIS A 124 -6.45 2.92 2.60
CA HIS A 124 -5.24 3.71 2.42
C HIS A 124 -5.35 4.72 1.27
N LEU A 125 -5.91 4.31 0.13
CA LEU A 125 -5.98 5.11 -1.10
C LEU A 125 -7.04 6.21 -1.03
N SER A 126 -8.22 5.88 -0.52
CA SER A 126 -9.41 6.73 -0.61
C SER A 126 -10.16 6.90 0.71
N LEU A 127 -9.74 6.19 1.77
CA LEU A 127 -10.46 6.09 3.05
C LEU A 127 -11.89 5.51 2.88
N HIS A 128 -12.16 4.78 1.79
CA HIS A 128 -13.52 4.39 1.36
C HIS A 128 -14.48 5.58 1.12
N LEU A 129 -13.93 6.77 0.89
CA LEU A 129 -14.70 7.91 0.38
C LEU A 129 -14.88 7.78 -1.15
N PRO A 130 -15.79 8.56 -1.77
CA PRO A 130 -15.84 8.65 -3.22
C PRO A 130 -14.44 8.91 -3.79
N ARG A 131 -13.99 8.06 -4.72
CA ARG A 131 -12.57 7.88 -5.06
C ARG A 131 -11.81 9.19 -5.31
N ASN A 132 -12.41 10.12 -6.06
CA ASN A 132 -11.80 11.41 -6.36
C ASN A 132 -11.59 12.27 -5.10
N ILE A 133 -12.54 12.27 -4.17
CA ILE A 133 -12.45 13.01 -2.90
C ILE A 133 -11.42 12.33 -1.99
N GLY A 134 -11.51 11.01 -1.87
CA GLY A 134 -10.60 10.21 -1.05
C GLY A 134 -9.14 10.41 -1.44
N LEU A 135 -8.83 10.28 -2.73
CA LEU A 135 -7.48 10.50 -3.27
C LEU A 135 -6.96 11.91 -2.96
N VAL A 136 -7.78 12.94 -3.11
CA VAL A 136 -7.40 14.33 -2.79
C VAL A 136 -7.07 14.47 -1.29
N VAL A 137 -7.90 13.89 -0.41
CA VAL A 137 -7.69 13.96 1.05
C VAL A 137 -6.41 13.23 1.45
N VAL A 138 -6.19 12.02 0.94
CA VAL A 138 -4.99 11.22 1.25
C VAL A 138 -3.73 11.89 0.70
N SER A 139 -3.76 12.42 -0.52
CA SER A 139 -2.60 13.14 -1.08
C SER A 139 -2.34 14.48 -0.42
N ALA A 140 -3.38 15.20 0.04
CA ALA A 140 -3.20 16.36 0.90
C ALA A 140 -2.53 15.99 2.22
N ALA A 141 -2.84 14.81 2.80
CA ALA A 141 -2.11 14.29 3.96
C ALA A 141 -0.63 14.03 3.62
N GLY A 142 -0.31 13.46 2.45
CA GLY A 142 1.07 13.35 1.97
C GLY A 142 1.80 14.70 1.92
N ALA A 143 1.15 15.74 1.38
CA ALA A 143 1.72 17.09 1.32
C ALA A 143 1.91 17.70 2.72
N MET A 144 0.95 17.49 3.63
CA MET A 144 1.09 17.89 5.04
C MET A 144 2.25 17.16 5.72
N LEU A 145 2.49 15.88 5.40
CA LEU A 145 3.63 15.14 5.92
C LEU A 145 4.96 15.71 5.42
N VAL A 146 5.05 16.11 4.14
CA VAL A 146 6.24 16.84 3.63
C VAL A 146 6.46 18.12 4.44
N ALA A 147 5.41 18.92 4.66
CA ALA A 147 5.50 20.14 5.46
C ALA A 147 5.91 19.87 6.92
N LEU A 148 5.41 18.80 7.53
CA LEU A 148 5.79 18.34 8.87
C LEU A 148 7.27 17.94 8.93
N ILE A 149 7.76 17.22 7.94
CA ILE A 149 9.17 16.81 7.86
C ILE A 149 10.07 18.05 7.73
N ILE A 150 9.77 18.95 6.79
CA ILE A 150 10.57 20.16 6.56
C ILE A 150 10.57 21.04 7.81
N SER A 151 9.40 21.32 8.39
CA SER A 151 9.30 22.13 9.61
C SER A 151 9.98 21.44 10.81
N GLY A 152 9.91 20.12 10.94
CA GLY A 152 10.58 19.35 11.99
C GLY A 152 12.10 19.42 11.90
N LEU A 153 12.67 19.36 10.70
CA LEU A 153 14.11 19.52 10.46
C LEU A 153 14.62 20.90 10.90
N PHE A 154 13.87 21.95 10.57
CA PHE A 154 14.22 23.31 10.99
C PHE A 154 13.95 23.58 12.48
N ALA A 155 12.96 22.91 13.08
CA ALA A 155 12.67 23.03 14.52
C ALA A 155 13.74 22.39 15.41
N HIS A 156 14.50 21.41 14.91
CA HIS A 156 15.51 20.68 15.69
C HIS A 156 16.91 20.74 15.04
N PRO A 157 17.65 21.87 15.16
CA PRO A 157 18.98 22.01 14.55
C PRO A 157 20.05 21.01 15.04
N ARG A 158 19.81 20.34 16.17
CA ARG A 158 20.71 19.30 16.73
C ARG A 158 20.17 17.88 16.54
N LEU A 159 19.10 17.72 15.76
CA LEU A 159 18.36 16.48 15.58
C LEU A 159 19.25 15.27 15.31
N PHE A 160 20.21 15.38 14.38
CA PHE A 160 21.15 14.31 14.03
C PHE A 160 22.17 13.98 15.14
N LYS A 161 22.61 14.98 15.93
CA LYS A 161 23.58 14.75 17.01
C LYS A 161 22.95 14.00 18.17
N ASP A 162 21.67 14.25 18.42
CA ASP A 162 20.95 13.62 19.51
C ASP A 162 20.38 12.26 19.09
N ALA A 163 20.29 11.95 17.79
CA ALA A 163 19.63 10.79 17.18
C ALA A 163 20.05 9.41 17.73
N PHE A 164 21.18 9.31 18.41
CA PHE A 164 21.71 8.05 18.94
C PHE A 164 21.66 7.95 20.48
N LYS A 165 21.01 8.90 21.15
CA LYS A 165 20.78 8.87 22.60
C LYS A 165 19.30 8.61 22.87
N LEU A 166 18.91 7.34 22.95
CA LEU A 166 17.57 6.94 23.35
C LEU A 166 17.44 7.00 24.88
N ARG A 167 16.53 7.83 25.38
CA ARG A 167 16.25 8.00 26.81
C ARG A 167 14.84 7.51 27.09
N LEU A 168 14.74 6.28 27.56
CA LEU A 168 13.48 5.70 28.02
C LEU A 168 13.29 6.00 29.51
N GLY A 169 12.08 6.40 29.90
CA GLY A 169 11.73 6.79 31.27
C GLY A 169 11.68 8.30 31.53
N GLY A 170 11.31 8.68 32.75
CA GLY A 170 11.04 10.08 33.12
C GLY A 170 9.57 10.46 32.94
N SER A 171 9.29 11.72 32.57
CA SER A 171 7.90 12.15 32.32
C SER A 171 7.39 11.55 30.99
N ARG A 172 6.09 11.23 30.93
CA ARG A 172 5.45 10.68 29.71
C ARG A 172 5.72 11.57 28.49
N ARG A 173 5.78 12.88 28.67
CA ARG A 173 6.08 13.85 27.61
C ARG A 173 7.51 13.68 27.06
N LEU A 174 8.51 13.52 27.93
CA LEU A 174 9.91 13.37 27.53
C LEU A 174 10.13 12.07 26.77
N GLU A 175 9.54 10.98 27.25
CA GLU A 175 9.62 9.66 26.60
C GLU A 175 9.00 9.69 25.19
N GLN A 176 7.78 10.22 25.06
CA GLN A 176 7.10 10.32 23.76
C GLN A 176 7.85 11.25 22.79
N ALA A 177 8.42 12.35 23.29
CA ALA A 177 9.25 13.25 22.48
C ALA A 177 10.55 12.59 22.01
N ASP A 178 11.19 11.78 22.84
CA ASP A 178 12.40 11.07 22.42
C ASP A 178 12.07 10.01 21.37
N ILE A 179 11.04 9.18 21.56
CA ILE A 179 10.60 8.20 20.55
C ILE A 179 10.26 8.91 19.23
N HIS A 180 9.42 9.95 19.28
CA HIS A 180 9.03 10.73 18.10
C HIS A 180 10.25 11.25 17.33
N ASN A 181 11.20 11.89 18.03
CA ASN A 181 12.38 12.48 17.41
C ASN A 181 13.32 11.42 16.82
N ARG A 182 13.55 10.30 17.52
CA ARG A 182 14.50 9.26 17.05
C ARG A 182 13.97 8.54 15.81
N LEU A 183 12.73 8.08 15.87
CA LEU A 183 12.11 7.37 14.75
C LEU A 183 11.96 8.29 13.53
N SER A 184 11.64 9.57 13.73
CA SER A 184 11.59 10.56 12.65
C SER A 184 12.92 10.72 11.92
N VAL A 185 14.04 10.62 12.63
CA VAL A 185 15.39 10.74 12.04
C VAL A 185 15.84 9.47 11.37
N TRP A 186 15.69 8.32 12.04
CA TRP A 186 16.14 7.04 11.51
C TRP A 186 15.38 6.67 10.23
N GLY A 187 14.09 6.99 10.17
CA GLY A 187 13.26 6.76 8.98
C GLY A 187 13.23 7.93 7.99
N LEU A 188 13.96 9.03 8.22
CA LEU A 188 13.79 10.30 7.48
C LEU A 188 13.81 10.15 5.95
N PRO A 189 14.79 9.46 5.32
CA PRO A 189 14.81 9.35 3.86
C PRO A 189 13.56 8.65 3.33
N PHE A 190 13.12 7.59 4.01
CA PHE A 190 11.92 6.84 3.66
C PHE A 190 10.65 7.66 3.90
N HIS A 191 10.52 8.34 5.05
CA HIS A 191 9.36 9.17 5.36
C HIS A 191 9.18 10.28 4.32
N LEU A 192 10.27 10.94 3.91
CA LEU A 192 10.21 11.97 2.89
C LEU A 192 9.81 11.39 1.53
N MET A 193 10.40 10.27 1.14
CA MET A 193 10.08 9.57 -0.11
C MET A 193 8.61 9.16 -0.17
N ILE A 194 8.07 8.54 0.89
CA ILE A 194 6.65 8.16 0.98
C ILE A 194 5.72 9.38 1.01
N ALA A 195 6.10 10.45 1.72
CA ALA A 195 5.31 11.68 1.76
C ALA A 195 5.20 12.32 0.37
N VAL A 196 6.32 12.40 -0.37
CA VAL A 196 6.36 12.97 -1.73
C VAL A 196 5.59 12.10 -2.71
N THR A 197 5.80 10.79 -2.70
CA THR A 197 5.09 9.86 -3.61
C THR A 197 3.59 9.78 -3.29
N GLY A 198 3.20 9.77 -2.01
CA GLY A 198 1.79 9.82 -1.61
C GLY A 198 1.09 11.13 -1.98
N ALA A 199 1.80 12.27 -1.89
CA ALA A 199 1.31 13.55 -2.38
C ALA A 199 1.19 13.56 -3.91
N PHE A 200 2.16 12.96 -4.61
CA PHE A 200 2.19 12.89 -6.07
C PHE A 200 0.92 12.23 -6.62
N TYR A 201 0.53 11.04 -6.13
CA TYR A 201 -0.55 10.23 -6.74
C TYR A 201 -1.91 10.95 -6.90
N GLY A 202 -2.38 11.69 -5.91
CA GLY A 202 -3.64 12.45 -6.01
C GLY A 202 -3.47 13.85 -6.64
N LEU A 203 -2.23 14.32 -6.82
CA LEU A 203 -1.94 15.57 -7.51
C LEU A 203 -1.59 15.36 -8.99
N VAL A 204 -1.38 14.12 -9.45
CA VAL A 204 -0.97 13.83 -10.85
C VAL A 204 -1.91 14.50 -11.84
N GLY A 205 -3.23 14.37 -11.67
CA GLY A 205 -4.19 15.02 -12.56
C GLY A 205 -4.01 16.55 -12.61
N ILE A 206 -3.86 17.20 -11.46
CA ILE A 206 -3.62 18.65 -11.39
C ILE A 206 -2.30 19.01 -12.06
N MET A 207 -1.24 18.22 -11.84
CA MET A 207 0.07 18.43 -12.47
C MET A 207 -0.01 18.27 -13.99
N VAL A 208 -0.73 17.27 -14.49
CA VAL A 208 -0.99 17.04 -15.92
C VAL A 208 -1.69 18.24 -16.54
N TYR A 209 -2.83 18.68 -15.98
CA TYR A 209 -3.54 19.85 -16.51
C TYR A 209 -2.72 21.14 -16.41
N SER A 210 -1.99 21.34 -15.31
CA SER A 210 -1.14 22.53 -15.14
C SER A 210 0.01 22.54 -16.14
N ALA A 211 0.63 21.37 -16.39
CA ALA A 211 1.70 21.23 -17.36
C ALA A 211 1.18 21.38 -18.80
N ALA A 212 0.00 20.83 -19.09
CA ALA A 212 -0.65 20.98 -20.38
C ALA A 212 -0.91 22.47 -20.69
N ALA A 213 -1.47 23.20 -19.73
CA ALA A 213 -1.71 24.64 -19.87
C ALA A 213 -0.42 25.47 -20.02
N ALA A 214 0.67 25.05 -19.39
CA ALA A 214 1.94 25.77 -19.42
C ALA A 214 2.80 25.47 -20.66
N TRP A 215 2.75 24.24 -21.18
CA TRP A 215 3.71 23.74 -22.17
C TRP A 215 3.12 23.00 -23.37
N TYR A 216 1.81 22.71 -23.39
CA TYR A 216 1.13 21.98 -24.46
C TYR A 216 -0.13 22.69 -24.95
N ASP A 217 -0.19 24.03 -24.86
CA ASP A 217 -1.33 24.84 -25.32
C ASP A 217 -2.70 24.44 -24.73
N GLY A 218 -2.69 23.81 -23.55
CA GLY A 218 -3.89 23.28 -22.89
C GLY A 218 -4.32 21.87 -23.32
N ASP A 219 -3.57 21.23 -24.22
CA ASP A 219 -3.80 19.85 -24.65
C ASP A 219 -3.25 18.86 -23.60
N ALA A 220 -4.17 18.33 -22.80
CA ALA A 220 -3.85 17.36 -21.76
C ALA A 220 -3.46 15.99 -22.33
N ASP A 221 -3.98 15.62 -23.51
CA ASP A 221 -3.70 14.34 -24.14
C ASP A 221 -2.29 14.36 -24.72
N ALA A 222 -1.87 15.45 -25.37
CA ALA A 222 -0.50 15.63 -25.82
C ALA A 222 0.53 15.61 -24.67
N MET A 223 0.18 16.19 -23.51
CA MET A 223 1.02 16.11 -22.31
C MET A 223 1.09 14.67 -21.80
N PHE A 224 -0.03 13.97 -21.75
CA PHE A 224 -0.11 12.58 -21.32
C PHE A 224 0.73 11.67 -22.23
N ASP A 225 0.58 11.81 -23.55
CA ASP A 225 1.36 11.10 -24.57
C ASP A 225 2.86 11.37 -24.45
N ALA A 226 3.25 12.61 -24.12
CA ALA A 226 4.65 12.95 -23.89
C ALA A 226 5.22 12.31 -22.61
N VAL A 227 4.39 11.98 -21.63
CA VAL A 227 4.83 11.32 -20.38
C VAL A 227 4.76 9.80 -20.50
N TYR A 228 3.64 9.26 -20.98
CA TYR A 228 3.34 7.83 -20.98
C TYR A 228 3.42 7.17 -22.35
N GLY A 229 3.59 7.92 -23.44
CA GLY A 229 3.69 7.40 -24.80
C GLY A 229 2.34 7.35 -25.52
N ALA A 230 2.28 7.88 -26.74
CA ALA A 230 1.07 7.87 -27.57
C ALA A 230 0.77 6.49 -28.16
N ASP A 231 -0.50 6.14 -28.32
CA ASP A 231 -0.93 4.92 -29.03
C ASP A 231 -0.31 4.80 -30.43
N PRO A 232 0.01 3.58 -30.90
CA PRO A 232 0.38 3.38 -32.28
C PRO A 232 -0.82 3.63 -33.20
N VAL A 233 -0.60 4.34 -34.30
CA VAL A 233 -1.60 4.50 -35.36
C VAL A 233 -1.55 3.26 -36.26
N ILE A 234 -2.51 2.37 -36.09
CA ILE A 234 -2.62 1.11 -36.84
C ILE A 234 -4.00 1.07 -37.48
N GLU A 235 -4.02 0.83 -38.79
CA GLU A 235 -5.21 0.41 -39.53
C GLU A 235 -4.85 -0.92 -40.19
N ALA A 236 -5.39 -2.02 -39.64
CA ALA A 236 -5.11 -3.36 -40.11
C ALA A 236 -6.41 -4.15 -40.30
N PRO A 237 -6.44 -5.15 -41.20
CA PRO A 237 -7.59 -6.04 -41.33
C PRO A 237 -7.93 -6.69 -39.99
N LEU A 238 -9.24 -6.77 -39.68
CA LEU A 238 -9.73 -7.43 -38.48
C LEU A 238 -9.47 -8.94 -38.55
N VAL A 239 -8.32 -9.37 -37.99
CA VAL A 239 -7.91 -10.76 -37.89
C VAL A 239 -7.69 -11.17 -36.43
N PRO A 240 -7.66 -12.48 -36.11
CA PRO A 240 -7.35 -12.94 -34.77
C PRO A 240 -5.96 -12.47 -34.33
N LEU A 241 -5.87 -12.01 -33.08
CA LEU A 241 -4.62 -11.63 -32.41
C LEU A 241 -3.64 -12.82 -32.38
N GLN A 242 -2.34 -12.53 -32.50
CA GLN A 242 -1.26 -13.52 -32.47
C GLN A 242 -0.34 -13.34 -31.25
N PRO A 243 -0.83 -13.52 -30.01
CA PRO A 243 -0.04 -13.28 -28.79
C PRO A 243 1.18 -14.21 -28.70
N ILE A 244 1.10 -15.43 -29.24
CA ILE A 244 2.24 -16.36 -29.30
C ILE A 244 3.42 -15.74 -30.07
N ARG A 245 3.14 -15.14 -31.23
CA ARG A 245 4.15 -14.49 -32.05
C ARG A 245 4.67 -13.21 -31.40
N ALA A 246 3.81 -12.44 -30.74
CA ALA A 246 4.22 -11.25 -29.99
C ALA A 246 5.20 -11.62 -28.85
N MET A 247 4.89 -12.65 -28.05
CA MET A 247 5.78 -13.13 -27.00
C MET A 247 7.12 -13.62 -27.56
N ALA A 248 7.11 -14.35 -28.68
CA ALA A 248 8.34 -14.79 -29.34
C ALA A 248 9.17 -13.61 -29.90
N GLN A 249 8.51 -12.59 -30.45
CA GLN A 249 9.17 -11.37 -30.94
C GLN A 249 9.78 -10.56 -29.80
N LEU A 250 9.12 -10.52 -28.64
CA LEU A 250 9.67 -9.90 -27.43
C LEU A 250 10.96 -10.59 -26.99
N GLU A 251 10.92 -11.92 -26.82
CA GLU A 251 12.10 -12.70 -26.41
C GLU A 251 13.26 -12.56 -27.41
N GLN A 252 12.95 -12.48 -28.70
CA GLN A 252 13.96 -12.29 -29.75
C GLN A 252 14.64 -10.91 -29.68
N HIS A 253 13.88 -9.83 -29.45
CA HIS A 253 14.42 -8.47 -29.46
C HIS A 253 14.99 -8.05 -28.09
N HIS A 254 14.41 -8.56 -27.01
CA HIS A 254 14.70 -8.18 -25.63
C HIS A 254 14.78 -9.43 -24.74
N PRO A 255 15.83 -10.27 -24.89
CA PRO A 255 15.93 -11.55 -24.18
C PRO A 255 16.02 -11.43 -22.66
N ASP A 256 16.37 -10.24 -22.15
CA ASP A 256 16.45 -9.95 -20.71
C ASP A 256 15.14 -9.39 -20.14
N ALA A 257 14.12 -9.15 -20.98
CA ALA A 257 12.82 -8.63 -20.54
C ALA A 257 11.99 -9.74 -19.89
N ASP A 258 11.40 -9.45 -18.72
CA ASP A 258 10.54 -10.40 -18.00
C ASP A 258 9.07 -9.93 -18.03
N PRO A 259 8.20 -10.54 -18.86
CA PRO A 259 6.82 -10.09 -19.06
C PRO A 259 5.96 -10.15 -17.80
N ILE A 260 5.25 -9.04 -17.51
CA ILE A 260 4.34 -8.92 -16.36
C ILE A 260 2.87 -8.94 -16.76
N TYR A 261 2.54 -8.45 -17.95
CA TYR A 261 1.22 -8.59 -18.54
C TYR A 261 1.28 -8.41 -20.05
N ILE A 262 0.29 -8.98 -20.73
CA ILE A 262 -0.05 -8.64 -22.11
C ILE A 262 -1.45 -8.04 -22.13
N VAL A 263 -1.63 -6.99 -22.91
CA VAL A 263 -2.93 -6.36 -23.14
C VAL A 263 -3.18 -6.27 -24.62
N ALA A 264 -4.40 -6.61 -25.04
CA ALA A 264 -4.92 -6.26 -26.35
C ALA A 264 -5.85 -5.06 -26.21
N HIS A 265 -5.61 -4.02 -27.00
CA HIS A 265 -6.40 -2.79 -26.99
C HIS A 265 -7.31 -2.72 -28.20
N LYS A 266 -8.40 -1.95 -28.08
CA LYS A 266 -9.40 -1.70 -29.14
C LYS A 266 -9.91 -3.01 -29.78
N VAL A 267 -10.07 -4.05 -28.97
CA VAL A 267 -10.37 -5.41 -29.43
C VAL A 267 -11.65 -5.41 -30.26
N GLY A 268 -11.62 -6.11 -31.41
CA GLY A 268 -12.77 -6.17 -32.32
C GLY A 268 -12.86 -5.02 -33.31
N THR A 269 -11.88 -4.10 -33.34
CA THR A 269 -11.78 -3.02 -34.32
C THR A 269 -10.55 -3.19 -35.24
N GLU A 270 -10.54 -2.48 -36.37
CA GLU A 270 -9.37 -2.43 -37.28
C GLU A 270 -8.14 -1.74 -36.66
N ALA A 271 -8.33 -1.02 -35.55
CA ALA A 271 -7.29 -0.36 -34.79
C ALA A 271 -6.76 -1.21 -33.61
N GLN A 272 -7.14 -2.50 -33.54
CA GLN A 272 -6.68 -3.37 -32.46
C GLN A 272 -5.16 -3.61 -32.52
N PHE A 273 -4.52 -3.69 -31.35
CA PHE A 273 -3.08 -3.96 -31.22
C PHE A 273 -2.76 -4.60 -29.87
N MET A 274 -1.53 -5.08 -29.70
CA MET A 274 -1.08 -5.69 -28.46
C MET A 274 0.06 -4.89 -27.83
N GLU A 275 0.07 -4.84 -26.51
CA GLU A 275 1.22 -4.38 -25.74
C GLU A 275 1.62 -5.45 -24.74
N ILE A 276 2.93 -5.63 -24.57
CA ILE A 276 3.50 -6.47 -23.52
C ILE A 276 4.30 -5.55 -22.61
N ALA A 277 3.89 -5.45 -21.35
CA ALA A 277 4.71 -4.82 -20.35
C ALA A 277 5.67 -5.84 -19.76
N ALA A 278 6.94 -5.47 -19.63
CA ALA A 278 7.94 -6.34 -19.06
C ALA A 278 8.89 -5.56 -18.15
N THR A 279 9.36 -6.22 -17.10
CA THR A 279 10.40 -5.65 -16.25
C THR A 279 11.75 -5.69 -16.97
N GLN A 280 12.61 -4.71 -16.68
CA GLN A 280 13.99 -4.72 -17.11
C GLN A 280 14.95 -4.85 -15.93
N PRO A 281 15.96 -5.74 -16.00
CA PRO A 281 16.98 -5.86 -14.98
C PRO A 281 17.67 -4.53 -14.68
N GLY A 282 17.89 -4.24 -13.39
CA GLY A 282 18.61 -3.05 -12.95
C GLY A 282 17.85 -1.72 -13.10
N ARG A 283 16.54 -1.75 -13.42
CA ARG A 283 15.70 -0.54 -13.53
C ARG A 283 14.70 -0.41 -12.38
N LEU A 284 14.57 0.81 -11.85
CA LEU A 284 13.54 1.16 -10.87
C LEU A 284 12.18 1.51 -11.52
N ALA A 285 12.16 1.80 -12.81
CA ALA A 285 10.93 1.95 -13.58
C ALA A 285 10.09 0.67 -13.46
N TYR A 286 8.76 0.82 -13.34
CA TYR A 286 7.85 -0.30 -13.13
C TYR A 286 7.94 -1.39 -14.20
N SER A 287 8.03 -0.97 -15.47
CA SER A 287 8.16 -1.81 -16.66
C SER A 287 8.59 -0.94 -17.86
N GLU A 288 9.02 -1.60 -18.93
CA GLU A 288 8.92 -1.05 -20.29
C GLU A 288 7.66 -1.59 -20.95
N ILE A 289 7.08 -0.85 -21.90
CA ILE A 289 5.93 -1.31 -22.67
C ILE A 289 6.37 -1.48 -24.13
N TYR A 290 6.24 -2.72 -24.61
CA TYR A 290 6.58 -3.14 -25.97
C TYR A 290 5.32 -3.32 -26.80
N ARG A 291 5.32 -2.80 -28.03
CA ARG A 291 4.13 -2.75 -28.90
C ARG A 291 4.23 -3.74 -30.04
N PHE A 292 3.08 -4.33 -30.37
CA PHE A 292 2.95 -5.32 -31.42
C PHE A 292 1.67 -5.09 -32.23
N ASP A 293 1.72 -5.37 -33.52
CA ASP A 293 0.51 -5.40 -34.35
C ASP A 293 -0.33 -6.67 -34.09
N VAL A 294 -1.47 -6.75 -34.75
CA VAL A 294 -2.38 -7.92 -34.74
C VAL A 294 -1.72 -9.25 -35.09
N GLN A 295 -0.70 -9.24 -35.97
CA GLN A 295 0.05 -10.43 -36.34
C GLN A 295 1.23 -10.71 -35.40
N GLY A 296 1.42 -9.90 -34.36
CA GLY A 296 2.48 -10.04 -33.38
C GLY A 296 3.82 -9.51 -33.86
N ASN A 297 3.90 -8.70 -34.92
CA ASN A 297 5.16 -8.07 -35.34
C ASN A 297 5.52 -6.94 -34.38
N TYR A 298 6.80 -6.83 -34.02
CA TYR A 298 7.29 -5.79 -33.12
C TYR A 298 7.23 -4.40 -33.78
N LEU A 299 6.64 -3.43 -33.07
CA LEU A 299 6.48 -2.05 -33.53
C LEU A 299 7.41 -1.06 -32.81
N GLY A 300 7.99 -1.45 -31.67
CA GLY A 300 8.83 -0.58 -30.84
C GLY A 300 8.43 -0.60 -29.37
N ASP A 301 9.11 0.22 -28.57
CA ASP A 301 8.85 0.43 -27.14
C ASP A 301 8.45 1.88 -26.84
N GLN A 302 7.88 2.11 -25.65
CA GLN A 302 7.45 3.43 -25.19
C GLN A 302 8.58 4.29 -24.60
N GLY A 303 9.78 3.73 -24.44
CA GLY A 303 10.93 4.40 -23.84
C GLY A 303 10.71 4.79 -22.38
N LEU A 304 9.96 4.01 -21.61
CA LEU A 304 9.73 4.24 -20.18
C LEU A 304 11.00 3.97 -19.34
N THR A 305 11.91 3.17 -19.87
CA THR A 305 13.20 2.77 -19.24
C THR A 305 14.43 3.37 -19.93
N SER A 306 14.28 3.79 -21.19
CA SER A 306 15.37 4.27 -22.06
C SER A 306 15.22 5.74 -22.46
N GLY A 307 14.02 6.31 -22.34
CA GLY A 307 13.68 7.67 -22.75
C GLY A 307 14.18 8.76 -21.79
N PRO A 308 13.61 9.98 -21.85
CA PRO A 308 14.06 11.10 -21.02
C PRO A 308 14.05 10.79 -19.51
N GLY A 309 15.03 11.28 -18.77
CA GLY A 309 15.19 10.96 -17.35
C GLY A 309 13.98 11.33 -16.46
N GLY A 310 13.23 12.38 -16.84
CA GLY A 310 11.98 12.73 -16.15
C GLY A 310 10.90 11.66 -16.26
N ARG A 311 10.73 11.06 -17.45
CA ARG A 311 9.81 9.95 -17.69
C ARG A 311 10.22 8.73 -16.86
N GLN A 312 11.50 8.36 -16.90
CA GLN A 312 12.04 7.26 -16.10
C GLN A 312 11.82 7.48 -14.60
N PHE A 313 12.05 8.70 -14.11
CA PHE A 313 11.81 9.04 -12.70
C PHE A 313 10.34 8.88 -12.31
N LEU A 314 9.42 9.45 -13.09
CA LEU A 314 7.97 9.34 -12.82
C LEU A 314 7.51 7.88 -12.81
N TYR A 315 7.96 7.09 -13.78
CA TYR A 315 7.60 5.67 -13.87
C TYR A 315 8.28 4.80 -12.79
N SER A 316 9.31 5.32 -12.12
CA SER A 316 9.95 4.66 -10.97
C SER A 316 9.21 4.89 -9.65
N LEU A 317 8.38 5.93 -9.55
CA LEU A 317 7.68 6.28 -8.31
C LEU A 317 6.79 5.14 -7.81
N TYR A 318 6.21 4.36 -8.72
CA TYR A 318 5.43 3.17 -8.39
C TYR A 318 6.26 2.16 -7.59
N ARG A 319 7.32 1.59 -8.16
CA ARG A 319 8.14 0.59 -7.45
C ARG A 319 8.69 1.14 -6.14
N ILE A 320 9.05 2.42 -6.10
CA ILE A 320 9.59 3.07 -4.91
C ILE A 320 8.53 3.21 -3.82
N HIS A 321 7.32 3.67 -4.14
CA HIS A 321 6.25 3.82 -3.15
C HIS A 321 5.87 2.48 -2.53
N PHE A 322 5.70 1.45 -3.36
CA PHE A 322 5.25 0.12 -2.92
C PHE A 322 6.39 -0.79 -2.42
N GLY A 323 7.66 -0.44 -2.67
CA GLY A 323 8.81 -1.25 -2.28
C GLY A 323 9.02 -2.50 -3.17
N TYR A 324 8.55 -2.46 -4.42
CA TYR A 324 8.51 -3.61 -5.34
C TYR A 324 9.76 -3.69 -6.22
N PHE A 325 10.94 -3.82 -5.62
CA PHE A 325 12.20 -3.89 -6.37
C PHE A 325 13.31 -4.74 -5.73
N GLY A 326 13.09 -5.32 -4.54
CA GLY A 326 14.11 -6.12 -3.85
C GLY A 326 13.54 -7.30 -3.07
N GLY A 327 12.39 -7.83 -3.49
CA GLY A 327 11.73 -8.97 -2.87
C GLY A 327 11.42 -8.77 -1.38
N TRP A 328 11.55 -9.84 -0.61
CA TRP A 328 11.27 -9.84 0.84
C TRP A 328 12.06 -8.84 1.67
N PRO A 329 13.39 -8.66 1.47
CA PRO A 329 14.15 -7.64 2.20
C PRO A 329 13.53 -6.24 2.12
N THR A 330 13.14 -5.80 0.91
CA THR A 330 12.51 -4.48 0.73
C THR A 330 11.14 -4.41 1.41
N ARG A 331 10.33 -5.47 1.32
CA ARG A 331 9.01 -5.52 1.99
C ARG A 331 9.12 -5.43 3.52
N ILE A 332 10.06 -6.16 4.11
CA ILE A 332 10.31 -6.11 5.56
C ILE A 332 10.80 -4.72 5.97
N ALA A 333 11.68 -4.10 5.17
CA ALA A 333 12.13 -2.74 5.40
C ALA A 333 10.98 -1.72 5.32
N TRP A 334 10.10 -1.83 4.30
CA TRP A 334 8.93 -0.96 4.13
C TRP A 334 7.94 -1.13 5.28
N LEU A 335 7.70 -2.37 5.73
CA LEU A 335 6.87 -2.65 6.90
C LEU A 335 7.47 -2.01 8.17
N ALA A 336 8.76 -2.18 8.41
CA ALA A 336 9.43 -1.64 9.59
C ALA A 336 9.45 -0.10 9.60
N LEU A 337 9.81 0.52 8.48
CA LEU A 337 9.86 1.98 8.33
C LEU A 337 8.46 2.60 8.32
N GLY A 338 7.47 1.93 7.73
CA GLY A 338 6.05 2.32 7.83
C GLY A 338 5.55 2.25 9.27
N LEU A 339 5.90 1.20 10.03
CA LEU A 339 5.54 1.09 11.44
C LEU A 339 6.22 2.20 12.27
N MET A 340 7.46 2.55 11.96
CA MET A 340 8.12 3.71 12.58
C MET A 340 7.34 5.00 12.33
N LEU A 341 6.90 5.26 11.09
CA LEU A 341 6.09 6.43 10.76
C LEU A 341 4.72 6.42 11.46
N THR A 342 4.11 5.24 11.58
CA THR A 342 2.87 5.03 12.34
C THR A 342 3.06 5.41 13.81
N ILE A 343 4.15 4.97 14.43
CA ILE A 343 4.50 5.33 15.81
C ILE A 343 4.81 6.83 15.94
N VAL A 344 5.52 7.43 14.98
CA VAL A 344 5.80 8.89 14.93
C VAL A 344 4.49 9.68 14.94
N SER A 345 3.50 9.25 14.15
CA SER A 345 2.17 9.86 14.11
C SER A 345 1.46 9.76 15.47
N VAL A 346 1.52 8.59 16.11
CA VAL A 346 0.92 8.38 17.43
C VAL A 346 1.57 9.25 18.51
N THR A 347 2.89 9.23 18.54
CA THR A 347 3.72 9.94 19.53
C THR A 347 3.58 11.46 19.42
N GLY A 348 3.40 12.00 18.20
CA GLY A 348 3.14 13.42 17.98
C GLY A 348 1.90 13.91 18.73
N VAL A 349 0.78 13.21 18.59
CA VAL A 349 -0.47 13.50 19.32
C VAL A 349 -0.30 13.27 20.83
N ASN A 350 0.42 12.22 21.23
CA ASN A 350 0.69 11.95 22.64
C ASN A 350 1.51 13.06 23.33
N ILE A 351 2.46 13.69 22.62
CA ILE A 351 3.21 14.85 23.14
C ILE A 351 2.26 16.02 23.39
N TRP A 352 1.35 16.29 22.46
CA TRP A 352 0.34 17.33 22.62
C TRP A 352 -0.59 17.04 23.81
N LEU A 353 -1.12 15.83 23.93
CA LEU A 353 -1.95 15.41 25.06
C LEU A 353 -1.21 15.54 26.41
N ALA A 354 0.07 15.12 26.45
CA ALA A 354 0.89 15.24 27.65
C ALA A 354 1.21 16.69 28.02
N LYS A 355 1.31 17.61 27.04
CA LYS A 355 1.46 19.05 27.27
C LYS A 355 0.14 19.69 27.73
N ARG A 356 -0.98 19.25 27.17
CA ARG A 356 -2.32 19.69 27.54
C ARG A 356 -2.63 19.37 29.00
N GLY A 357 -2.26 18.17 29.47
CA GLY A 357 -2.34 17.81 30.89
C GLY A 357 -3.75 17.78 31.48
N ILE A 358 -4.79 17.76 30.65
CA ILE A 358 -6.20 17.70 31.04
C ILE A 358 -6.65 16.24 31.00
N ASP A 359 -7.23 15.76 32.10
CA ASP A 359 -7.82 14.42 32.20
C ASP A 359 -9.32 14.46 31.85
N ASP A 360 -9.61 14.50 30.55
CA ASP A 360 -10.96 14.42 30.00
C ASP A 360 -11.14 13.21 29.07
N TRP A 361 -12.17 13.22 28.24
CA TRP A 361 -12.46 12.09 27.34
C TRP A 361 -11.50 11.99 26.15
N ILE A 362 -10.76 13.05 25.81
CA ILE A 362 -9.93 13.09 24.58
C ILE A 362 -8.76 12.09 24.63
N PRO A 363 -7.94 12.01 25.71
CA PRO A 363 -6.92 10.97 25.84
C PRO A 363 -7.48 9.55 25.74
N ARG A 364 -8.70 9.31 26.25
CA ARG A 364 -9.36 8.00 26.18
C ARG A 364 -9.82 7.68 24.76
N ALA A 365 -10.48 8.62 24.07
CA ALA A 365 -10.88 8.46 22.67
C ALA A 365 -9.67 8.25 21.76
N TRP A 366 -8.60 9.01 21.96
CA TRP A 366 -7.36 8.81 21.21
C TRP A 366 -6.75 7.42 21.44
N THR A 367 -6.63 7.00 22.70
CA THR A 367 -6.06 5.68 23.04
C THR A 367 -6.90 4.54 22.47
N THR A 368 -8.22 4.64 22.55
CA THR A 368 -9.14 3.63 22.03
C THR A 368 -9.20 3.62 20.51
N PHE A 369 -9.02 4.76 19.84
CA PHE A 369 -8.84 4.80 18.39
C PHE A 369 -7.51 4.15 17.96
N VAL A 370 -6.41 4.50 18.62
CA VAL A 370 -5.09 3.93 18.34
C VAL A 370 -5.09 2.42 18.48
N TRP A 371 -5.60 1.87 19.59
CA TRP A 371 -5.58 0.40 19.77
C TRP A 371 -6.81 -0.31 19.20
N GLY A 372 -7.89 0.43 18.92
CA GLY A 372 -9.10 -0.09 18.28
C GLY A 372 -8.95 -0.29 16.77
N ALA A 373 -8.16 0.53 16.08
CA ALA A 373 -7.93 0.34 14.65
C ALA A 373 -7.23 -1.00 14.31
N PRO A 374 -6.13 -1.41 14.98
CA PRO A 374 -5.55 -2.74 14.82
C PRO A 374 -6.53 -3.87 15.15
N LEU A 375 -7.33 -3.73 16.21
CA LEU A 375 -8.38 -4.69 16.56
C LEU A 375 -9.42 -4.82 15.43
N ALA A 376 -9.89 -3.70 14.90
CA ALA A 376 -10.86 -3.67 13.82
C ALA A 376 -10.31 -4.29 12.52
N LEU A 377 -9.05 -4.02 12.18
CA LEU A 377 -8.36 -4.65 11.05
C LEU A 377 -8.23 -6.16 11.24
N ALA A 378 -7.80 -6.61 12.43
CA ALA A 378 -7.67 -8.04 12.73
C ALA A 378 -9.03 -8.76 12.73
N ALA A 379 -10.06 -8.15 13.32
CA ALA A 379 -11.40 -8.73 13.40
C ALA A 379 -12.08 -8.79 12.03
N SER A 380 -11.94 -7.74 11.22
CA SER A 380 -12.43 -7.74 9.84
C SER A 380 -11.72 -8.78 8.97
N ALA A 381 -10.40 -8.97 9.13
CA ALA A 381 -9.66 -10.04 8.45
C ALA A 381 -10.18 -11.42 8.86
N ALA A 382 -10.37 -11.64 10.16
CA ALA A 382 -10.87 -12.90 10.68
C ALA A 382 -12.30 -13.19 10.21
N GLY A 383 -13.20 -12.21 10.25
CA GLY A 383 -14.56 -12.38 9.74
C GLY A 383 -14.59 -12.61 8.23
N ALA A 384 -13.77 -11.88 7.48
CA ALA A 384 -13.66 -12.01 6.03
C ALA A 384 -13.17 -13.38 5.59
N VAL A 385 -12.09 -13.88 6.19
CA VAL A 385 -11.42 -15.10 5.72
C VAL A 385 -12.00 -16.36 6.36
N LEU A 386 -12.43 -16.31 7.63
CA LEU A 386 -12.94 -17.50 8.32
C LEU A 386 -14.45 -17.68 8.20
N LEU A 387 -15.20 -16.57 7.99
CA LEU A 387 -16.66 -16.57 8.09
C LEU A 387 -17.35 -15.92 6.87
N ALA A 388 -16.61 -15.50 5.85
CA ALA A 388 -17.12 -14.79 4.68
C ALA A 388 -17.97 -13.54 5.01
N ILE A 389 -17.68 -12.87 6.13
CA ILE A 389 -18.35 -11.62 6.52
C ILE A 389 -17.73 -10.45 5.74
N PRO A 390 -18.53 -9.54 5.15
CA PRO A 390 -18.01 -8.36 4.48
C PRO A 390 -17.06 -7.55 5.38
N ALA A 391 -15.84 -7.32 4.92
CA ALA A 391 -14.76 -6.76 5.73
C ALA A 391 -15.08 -5.35 6.24
N LEU A 392 -15.58 -4.45 5.37
CA LEU A 392 -15.78 -3.03 5.69
C LEU A 392 -16.83 -2.79 6.79
N PRO A 393 -18.06 -3.35 6.72
CA PRO A 393 -19.03 -3.19 7.80
C PRO A 393 -18.52 -3.73 9.14
N LEU A 394 -17.82 -4.88 9.14
CA LEU A 394 -17.26 -5.46 10.35
C LEU A 394 -16.14 -4.58 10.93
N PHE A 395 -15.24 -4.07 10.07
CA PHE A 395 -14.21 -3.11 10.45
C PHE A 395 -14.81 -1.88 11.13
N LEU A 396 -15.80 -1.23 10.50
CA LEU A 396 -16.45 -0.04 11.03
C LEU A 396 -17.16 -0.32 12.35
N ALA A 397 -17.89 -1.44 12.45
CA ALA A 397 -18.59 -1.82 13.67
C ALA A 397 -17.63 -2.02 14.85
N VAL A 398 -16.54 -2.77 14.64
CA VAL A 398 -15.54 -3.02 15.68
C VAL A 398 -14.82 -1.73 16.08
N LEU A 399 -14.47 -0.88 15.12
CA LEU A 399 -13.82 0.40 15.40
C LEU A 399 -14.71 1.34 16.22
N VAL A 400 -16.00 1.45 15.86
CA VAL A 400 -16.98 2.25 16.60
C VAL A 400 -17.13 1.73 18.03
N VAL A 401 -17.32 0.41 18.20
CA VAL A 401 -17.42 -0.21 19.53
C VAL A 401 -16.15 0.04 20.34
N ALA A 402 -14.97 -0.11 19.75
CA ALA A 402 -13.70 0.16 20.42
C ALA A 402 -13.61 1.63 20.89
N VAL A 403 -13.94 2.61 20.05
CA VAL A 403 -13.93 4.03 20.42
C VAL A 403 -14.96 4.35 21.50
N LEU A 404 -16.15 3.75 21.46
CA LEU A 404 -17.18 3.94 22.49
C LEU A 404 -16.75 3.44 23.88
N THR A 405 -15.77 2.54 23.98
CA THR A 405 -15.20 2.16 25.28
C THR A 405 -14.58 3.34 26.02
N ALA A 406 -14.19 4.42 25.33
CA ALA A 406 -13.69 5.64 25.95
C ALA A 406 -14.69 6.29 26.93
N CYS A 407 -15.99 6.01 26.77
CA CYS A 407 -17.06 6.49 27.65
C CYS A 407 -17.09 5.79 29.02
N ARG A 408 -16.37 4.66 29.20
CA ARG A 408 -16.36 3.89 30.46
C ARG A 408 -15.68 4.59 31.64
N GLY A 409 -15.04 5.75 31.43
CA GLY A 409 -14.32 6.48 32.48
C GLY A 409 -13.07 5.76 33.01
N THR A 410 -12.70 4.63 32.41
CA THR A 410 -11.53 3.83 32.76
C THR A 410 -10.23 4.51 32.34
N GLY A 411 -9.15 4.27 33.09
CA GLY A 411 -7.83 4.82 32.78
C GLY A 411 -7.31 4.39 31.40
N VAL A 412 -6.54 5.27 30.75
CA VAL A 412 -5.99 5.03 29.40
C VAL A 412 -5.08 3.80 29.31
N SER A 413 -4.38 3.44 30.39
CA SER A 413 -3.53 2.23 30.42
C SER A 413 -4.35 0.95 30.36
N THR A 414 -5.46 0.90 31.10
CA THR A 414 -6.44 -0.20 31.05
C THR A 414 -7.12 -0.25 29.69
N LEU A 415 -7.55 0.93 29.19
CA LEU A 415 -7.82 1.27 27.79
C LEU A 415 -7.03 0.44 26.78
N ALA A 416 -5.74 0.77 26.73
CA ALA A 416 -4.81 0.16 25.80
C ALA A 416 -4.67 -1.35 26.03
N SER A 417 -4.47 -1.77 27.28
CA SER A 417 -4.20 -3.18 27.62
C SER A 417 -5.36 -4.11 27.22
N GLU A 418 -6.62 -3.72 27.46
CA GLU A 418 -7.79 -4.49 27.05
C GLU A 418 -7.86 -4.66 25.53
N LEU A 419 -7.74 -3.56 24.76
CA LEU A 419 -7.79 -3.60 23.29
C LEU A 419 -6.60 -4.37 22.69
N GLN A 420 -5.42 -4.28 23.30
CA GLN A 420 -4.24 -5.03 22.89
C GLN A 420 -4.41 -6.53 23.13
N TRP A 421 -4.97 -6.95 24.27
CA TRP A 421 -5.30 -8.35 24.52
C TRP A 421 -6.35 -8.88 23.55
N CYS A 422 -7.40 -8.11 23.27
CA CYS A 422 -8.39 -8.47 22.26
C CYS A 422 -7.74 -8.63 20.88
N THR A 423 -6.88 -7.69 20.47
CA THR A 423 -6.17 -7.78 19.19
C THR A 423 -5.28 -9.01 19.13
N ALA A 424 -4.54 -9.29 20.21
CA ALA A 424 -3.69 -10.47 20.32
C ALA A 424 -4.48 -11.77 20.16
N ALA A 425 -5.61 -11.89 20.87
CA ALA A 425 -6.47 -13.06 20.79
C ALA A 425 -7.01 -13.26 19.37
N VAL A 426 -7.52 -12.20 18.74
CA VAL A 426 -8.06 -12.27 17.36
C VAL A 426 -6.98 -12.68 16.36
N LEU A 427 -5.78 -12.08 16.42
CA LEU A 427 -4.68 -12.42 15.51
C LEU A 427 -4.20 -13.87 15.68
N ILE A 428 -4.07 -14.33 16.93
CA ILE A 428 -3.65 -15.71 17.22
C ILE A 428 -4.70 -16.71 16.72
N VAL A 429 -5.98 -16.47 17.02
CA VAL A 429 -7.09 -17.31 16.54
C VAL A 429 -7.13 -17.30 15.01
N LEU A 430 -7.00 -16.13 14.38
CA LEU A 430 -6.97 -15.99 12.94
C LEU A 430 -5.87 -16.84 12.31
N ALA A 431 -4.63 -16.71 12.77
CA ALA A 431 -3.50 -17.48 12.23
C ALA A 431 -3.68 -19.00 12.39
N VAL A 432 -4.14 -19.44 13.57
CA VAL A 432 -4.33 -20.88 13.86
C VAL A 432 -5.51 -21.45 13.09
N ALA A 433 -6.66 -20.76 13.08
CA ALA A 433 -7.85 -21.21 12.36
C ALA A 433 -7.63 -21.22 10.85
N HIS A 434 -6.96 -20.20 10.31
CA HIS A 434 -6.62 -20.14 8.89
C HIS A 434 -5.75 -21.33 8.47
N LEU A 435 -4.71 -21.67 9.23
CA LEU A 435 -3.87 -22.83 8.93
C LEU A 435 -4.61 -24.16 9.09
N ALA A 436 -5.57 -24.23 10.01
CA ALA A 436 -6.40 -25.43 10.18
C ALA A 436 -7.38 -25.64 9.01
N LEU A 437 -7.93 -24.57 8.44
CA LEU A 437 -8.86 -24.62 7.30
C LEU A 437 -8.13 -24.79 5.96
N HIS A 438 -6.98 -24.14 5.82
CA HIS A 438 -6.19 -24.11 4.59
C HIS A 438 -4.83 -24.73 4.85
N ALA A 439 -4.82 -26.04 5.12
CA ALA A 439 -3.59 -26.77 5.38
C ALA A 439 -2.61 -26.56 4.21
N PRO A 440 -1.40 -26.02 4.48
CA PRO A 440 -0.43 -25.73 3.42
C PRO A 440 0.00 -27.01 2.72
N GLY A 441 -0.30 -27.11 1.43
CA GLY A 441 0.19 -28.19 0.56
C GLY A 441 1.69 -28.06 0.23
N GLU A 442 2.18 -28.81 -0.75
CA GLU A 442 3.61 -28.87 -1.12
C GLU A 442 4.24 -27.48 -1.43
N ASN A 443 3.43 -26.50 -1.88
CA ASN A 443 3.86 -25.13 -2.16
C ASN A 443 3.52 -24.10 -1.06
N GLY A 444 3.17 -24.55 0.15
CA GLY A 444 2.60 -23.71 1.22
C GLY A 444 3.58 -22.89 2.06
N ALA A 445 4.86 -22.77 1.67
CA ALA A 445 5.86 -22.01 2.44
C ALA A 445 5.46 -20.54 2.66
N TYR A 446 4.84 -19.93 1.65
CA TYR A 446 4.30 -18.57 1.72
C TYR A 446 3.19 -18.45 2.78
N LEU A 447 2.29 -19.43 2.82
CA LEU A 447 1.16 -19.45 3.74
C LEU A 447 1.61 -19.61 5.20
N TRP A 448 2.64 -20.41 5.44
CA TRP A 448 3.31 -20.50 6.74
C TRP A 448 3.94 -19.18 7.16
N ALA A 449 4.66 -18.51 6.25
CA ALA A 449 5.31 -17.24 6.54
C ALA A 449 4.30 -16.16 6.92
N MET A 450 3.20 -16.04 6.15
CA MET A 450 2.16 -15.04 6.42
C MET A 450 1.43 -15.33 7.75
N ASN A 451 0.96 -16.56 7.98
CA ASN A 451 0.31 -16.91 9.24
C ASN A 451 1.26 -16.81 10.44
N GLY A 452 2.54 -17.16 10.26
CA GLY A 452 3.58 -16.98 11.27
C GLY A 452 3.78 -15.51 11.62
N GLY A 453 3.75 -14.61 10.62
CA GLY A 453 3.77 -13.16 10.82
C GLY A 453 2.56 -12.65 11.59
N VAL A 454 1.35 -13.09 11.22
CA VAL A 454 0.09 -12.74 11.92
C VAL A 454 0.13 -13.22 13.38
N PHE A 455 0.57 -14.46 13.61
CA PHE A 455 0.72 -15.02 14.96
C PHE A 455 1.75 -14.25 15.79
N ALA A 456 2.92 -13.95 15.21
CA ALA A 456 3.96 -13.16 15.87
C ALA A 456 3.47 -11.75 16.22
N ALA A 457 2.71 -11.10 15.34
CA ALA A 457 2.06 -9.82 15.64
C ALA A 457 1.09 -9.96 16.84
N GLY A 458 0.33 -11.06 16.90
CA GLY A 458 -0.50 -11.39 18.07
C GLY A 458 0.31 -11.50 19.37
N LEU A 459 1.46 -12.18 19.34
CA LEU A 459 2.36 -12.27 20.50
C LEU A 459 2.93 -10.91 20.92
N VAL A 460 3.31 -10.06 19.95
CA VAL A 460 3.76 -8.69 20.23
C VAL A 460 2.65 -7.90 20.93
N MET A 461 1.40 -8.00 20.45
CA MET A 461 0.25 -7.34 21.07
C MET A 461 0.00 -7.83 22.51
N ALA A 462 0.11 -9.14 22.76
CA ALA A 462 0.03 -9.72 24.09
C ALA A 462 1.14 -9.21 25.02
N ALA A 463 2.38 -9.13 24.52
CA ALA A 463 3.52 -8.61 25.26
C ALA A 463 3.34 -7.13 25.63
N LEU A 464 2.86 -6.30 24.69
CA LEU A 464 2.54 -4.90 24.94
C LEU A 464 1.45 -4.75 26.00
N ALA A 465 0.39 -5.54 25.92
CA ALA A 465 -0.71 -5.55 26.87
C ALA A 465 -0.23 -5.92 28.29
N TYR A 466 0.62 -6.93 28.40
CA TYR A 466 1.21 -7.39 29.66
C TYR A 466 2.12 -6.32 30.30
N LEU A 467 3.00 -5.71 29.50
CA LEU A 467 3.90 -4.65 29.97
C LEU A 467 3.14 -3.40 30.40
N GLY A 468 2.11 -3.01 29.63
CA GLY A 468 1.23 -1.88 29.97
C GLY A 468 0.44 -2.11 31.27
N GLY A 469 -0.07 -3.33 31.48
CA GLY A 469 -0.79 -3.70 32.70
C GLY A 469 0.08 -3.61 33.95
N ARG A 470 1.33 -4.09 33.88
CA ARG A 470 2.30 -4.00 34.99
C ARG A 470 2.64 -2.57 35.39
N GLN A 471 2.76 -1.66 34.42
CA GLN A 471 3.02 -0.25 34.70
C GLN A 471 1.83 0.44 35.37
N SER A 472 0.60 0.03 35.03
CA SER A 472 -0.62 0.53 35.67
C SER A 472 -0.66 0.15 37.16
N VAL A 473 -0.44 -1.12 37.49
CA VAL A 473 -0.46 -1.63 38.88
C VAL A 473 0.60 -0.94 39.75
N ARG A 474 1.82 -0.76 39.23
CA ARG A 474 2.91 -0.08 39.96
C ARG A 474 2.58 1.37 40.32
N ARG A 475 1.90 2.12 39.45
CA ARG A 475 1.51 3.52 39.71
C ARG A 475 0.41 3.63 40.76
N THR A 476 -0.52 2.68 40.80
CA THR A 476 -1.58 2.64 41.82
C THR A 476 -1.03 2.34 43.21
N THR A 477 -0.01 1.48 43.32
CA THR A 477 0.63 1.14 44.60
C THR A 477 1.56 2.21 45.18
N THR A 478 2.01 3.19 44.39
CA THR A 478 2.85 4.30 44.87
C THR A 478 2.06 5.52 45.37
N HIS A 479 0.72 5.50 45.24
CA HIS A 479 -0.18 6.55 45.71
C HIS A 479 -1.08 6.11 46.88
N LEU A 480 -0.88 4.89 47.38
CA LEU A 480 -1.36 4.38 48.67
C LEU A 480 -0.18 4.40 49.64
#